data_AF-A0A933NB51-F1
#
_entry.id   AF-A0A933NB51-F1
#
_cell.length_a   1.000
_cell.length_b   1.000
_cell.length_c   1.000
_cell.angle_alpha   90.00
_cell.angle_beta   90.00
_cell.angle_gamma   90.00
#
_symmetry.space_group_name_H-M   'P 1'
#
loop_
_entity.id
_entity.type
_entity.pdbx_description
1 polymer ?
#
loop_
_entity_poly.entity_id
_entity_poly.type
_entity_poly.pdbx_seq_one_letter_code
_entity_poly.pdbx_strand_id
1 'polypeptide(L)'
;MRSTAGGYFILAWAFSTIATGCGSSALQALEARLSTPERLAFEPAFVGRIHTASVALENRGSVPLVLKLSTDSPFRAALVDVTIAVHRTETVPVELHAAQEGPLRSELRITGDANASVVLTADVLPKPVCDDENPCTDDVLDPRAGCIFPTREGECDDSNACTSHERCVEGRCKGQTIECPSVFEPCSRSVCIPAEGCVVLREDAGCDDSNSCTEDRCVDGTQCEHAPAREGMGCGEGDCTPKSCEDGACRVAELSSGSTCAHDGWNEPAGVGQVYAVSDLWFDPTHELDIDGDCRTGLNCNDNVLAGLPGSASEALYTRLSNGELRTLVEVVGYDQSAPLDSSLTVKVYRAEDSDEPADPTNDFELLPGESTCCEFLAVHQLEANGEVRPTIQFPARAEAGIVESTSPIQARFRSPYDPPLAVEVELVRAQIRLRPDPTGVGASGVLAGALPIAAVTGAYEAWCDSTDQCDEWPARVLSEGWSWIQPDLDLDGDGLERIEYDFADGAWRCYDGPRSCESCAPGSMTTILPIRGRDSASCGQRPEMADAWSMTLGFHAVKASIVGERRNPF
;
A
#
# COMPACT_ATOMS: atom_id res chain seq x y z
N MET A 1 -69.38 -71.07 51.08
CA MET A 1 -69.27 -70.20 52.28
C MET A 1 -68.97 -68.80 51.75
N ARG A 2 -69.94 -67.88 51.75
CA ARG A 2 -70.01 -66.70 52.65
C ARG A 2 -68.64 -65.96 52.70
N SER A 3 -68.50 -64.69 52.37
CA SER A 3 -69.50 -63.63 52.28
C SER A 3 -68.96 -62.34 51.64
N THR A 4 -69.91 -61.51 51.19
CA THR A 4 -70.02 -60.03 51.35
C THR A 4 -68.97 -59.12 50.69
N ALA A 5 -69.34 -58.29 49.70
CA ALA A 5 -70.21 -57.08 49.77
C ALA A 5 -69.50 -55.92 50.50
N GLY A 6 -69.51 -54.66 50.08
CA GLY A 6 -70.17 -53.92 48.99
C GLY A 6 -69.34 -52.64 48.72
N GLY A 7 -69.53 -51.93 47.60
CA GLY A 7 -70.47 -50.80 47.46
C GLY A 7 -69.80 -49.49 47.89
N TYR A 8 -69.87 -48.31 47.25
CA TYR A 8 -70.73 -47.69 46.24
C TYR A 8 -69.89 -46.51 45.66
N PHE A 9 -69.77 -46.36 44.32
CA PHE A 9 -70.44 -45.33 43.51
C PHE A 9 -70.30 -43.87 43.97
N ILE A 10 -69.58 -43.03 43.20
CA ILE A 10 -70.05 -41.74 42.61
C ILE A 10 -69.29 -41.47 41.28
N LEU A 11 -70.05 -41.53 40.17
CA LEU A 11 -70.12 -40.66 38.96
C LEU A 11 -69.01 -39.60 38.73
N ALA A 12 -68.60 -39.17 37.54
CA ALA A 12 -68.84 -39.42 36.11
C ALA A 12 -67.94 -38.41 35.33
N TRP A 13 -67.93 -38.47 33.99
CA TRP A 13 -67.23 -37.63 32.97
C TRP A 13 -65.86 -38.16 32.51
N ALA A 14 -65.76 -39.11 31.57
CA ALA A 14 -66.09 -39.13 30.12
C ALA A 14 -64.93 -38.61 29.21
N PHE A 15 -64.22 -39.50 28.52
CA PHE A 15 -64.39 -39.79 27.08
C PHE A 15 -63.30 -40.71 26.48
N SER A 16 -63.74 -41.61 25.60
CA SER A 16 -63.05 -42.20 24.43
C SER A 16 -62.14 -43.46 24.57
N THR A 17 -62.76 -44.62 24.28
CA THR A 17 -62.39 -45.69 23.29
C THR A 17 -60.93 -45.76 22.79
N ILE A 18 -60.21 -46.90 22.64
CA ILE A 18 -60.45 -48.07 21.77
C ILE A 18 -59.44 -49.20 22.11
N ALA A 19 -59.99 -50.39 22.39
CA ALA A 19 -59.67 -51.72 21.85
C ALA A 19 -58.24 -52.28 21.65
N THR A 20 -58.12 -53.50 22.17
CA THR A 20 -57.33 -54.66 21.74
C THR A 20 -56.82 -54.68 20.30
N GLY A 21 -55.52 -54.98 20.16
CA GLY A 21 -54.89 -55.40 18.92
C GLY A 21 -53.49 -55.94 19.19
N CYS A 22 -53.39 -57.17 19.68
CA CYS A 22 -52.13 -57.92 19.61
C CYS A 22 -51.94 -58.33 18.14
N GLY A 23 -51.09 -57.58 17.43
CA GLY A 23 -50.75 -57.81 16.03
C GLY A 23 -49.47 -57.06 15.67
N SER A 24 -48.35 -57.78 15.70
CA SER A 24 -47.05 -57.47 15.05
C SER A 24 -46.45 -56.08 15.26
N SER A 25 -45.69 -55.89 16.34
CA SER A 25 -44.53 -54.97 16.45
C SER A 25 -43.95 -55.15 17.86
N ALA A 26 -42.76 -55.69 18.12
CA ALA A 26 -41.49 -55.41 17.49
C ALA A 26 -40.58 -56.66 17.54
N LEU A 27 -40.42 -57.34 16.41
CA LEU A 27 -39.07 -57.76 16.04
C LEU A 27 -38.48 -56.51 15.40
N GLN A 28 -37.71 -55.70 16.15
CA GLN A 28 -36.80 -54.77 15.49
C GLN A 28 -35.86 -55.66 14.69
N ALA A 29 -36.00 -55.64 13.37
CA ALA A 29 -35.02 -56.27 12.50
C ALA A 29 -33.66 -55.66 12.88
N LEU A 30 -32.70 -56.51 13.24
CA LEU A 30 -31.34 -56.06 13.41
C LEU A 30 -30.89 -55.55 12.04
N GLU A 31 -30.74 -54.24 11.91
CA GLU A 31 -30.38 -53.61 10.65
C GLU A 31 -28.89 -53.25 10.66
N ALA A 32 -28.15 -53.83 9.71
CA ALA A 32 -26.83 -53.38 9.33
C ALA A 32 -26.97 -52.17 8.41
N ARG A 33 -26.49 -51.00 8.84
CA ARG A 33 -26.50 -49.77 8.03
C ARG A 33 -25.12 -49.11 8.08
N LEU A 34 -24.49 -48.99 6.91
CA LEU A 34 -23.21 -48.34 6.73
C LEU A 34 -23.41 -47.03 5.96
N SER A 35 -22.78 -45.96 6.42
CA SER A 35 -22.68 -44.68 5.71
C SER A 35 -21.24 -44.45 5.28
N THR A 36 -21.03 -44.08 4.02
CA THR A 36 -19.72 -43.79 3.42
C THR A 36 -19.80 -42.50 2.60
N PRO A 37 -18.69 -41.78 2.41
CA PRO A 37 -18.63 -40.76 1.37
C PRO A 37 -18.79 -41.40 -0.02
N GLU A 38 -19.31 -40.64 -0.99
CA GLU A 38 -19.46 -41.12 -2.38
C GLU A 38 -18.12 -41.15 -3.13
N ARG A 39 -17.21 -40.24 -2.78
CA ARG A 39 -15.91 -40.06 -3.44
C ARG A 39 -14.82 -39.71 -2.44
N LEU A 40 -13.61 -40.18 -2.71
CA LEU A 40 -12.36 -39.73 -2.11
C LEU A 40 -11.42 -39.25 -3.22
N ALA A 41 -11.03 -37.98 -3.19
CA ALA A 41 -10.10 -37.39 -4.14
C ALA A 41 -8.71 -37.21 -3.51
N PHE A 42 -7.65 -37.47 -4.28
CA PHE A 42 -6.26 -37.19 -3.91
C PHE A 42 -5.79 -35.97 -4.70
N GLU A 43 -5.75 -34.80 -4.04
CA GLU A 43 -5.43 -33.52 -4.68
C GLU A 43 -4.53 -32.65 -3.77
N PRO A 44 -3.37 -32.16 -4.25
CA PRO A 44 -2.67 -32.56 -5.48
C PRO A 44 -1.92 -33.90 -5.33
N ALA A 45 -1.92 -34.73 -6.39
CA ALA A 45 -1.15 -35.97 -6.46
C ALA A 45 -0.01 -35.87 -7.49
N PHE A 46 1.17 -36.40 -7.16
CA PHE A 46 2.39 -36.34 -7.99
C PHE A 46 2.98 -37.73 -8.24
N VAL A 47 3.52 -37.94 -9.44
CA VAL A 47 4.20 -39.19 -9.82
C VAL A 47 5.36 -39.51 -8.88
N GLY A 48 5.49 -40.79 -8.50
CA GLY A 48 6.61 -41.30 -7.71
C GLY A 48 6.57 -40.95 -6.21
N ARG A 49 5.47 -40.37 -5.72
CA ARG A 49 5.21 -40.12 -4.30
C ARG A 49 4.04 -40.96 -3.80
N ILE A 50 4.09 -41.33 -2.51
CA ILE A 50 2.97 -41.99 -1.82
C ILE A 50 2.08 -40.91 -1.23
N HIS A 51 0.84 -40.84 -1.68
CA HIS A 51 -0.17 -39.90 -1.14
C HIS A 51 -1.15 -40.68 -0.27
N THR A 52 -1.56 -40.13 0.87
CA THR A 52 -2.49 -40.80 1.79
C THR A 52 -3.72 -39.94 2.02
N ALA A 53 -4.91 -40.53 1.90
CA ALA A 53 -6.19 -39.91 2.21
C ALA A 53 -7.06 -40.88 3.02
N SER A 54 -8.00 -40.38 3.83
CA SER A 54 -8.77 -41.22 4.75
C SER A 54 -10.26 -41.26 4.39
N VAL A 55 -10.87 -42.45 4.44
CA VAL A 55 -12.30 -42.66 4.28
C VAL A 55 -12.95 -42.86 5.65
N ALA A 56 -13.99 -42.08 5.96
CA ALA A 56 -14.81 -42.28 7.14
C ALA A 56 -15.91 -43.32 6.87
N LEU A 57 -15.95 -44.37 7.69
CA LEU A 57 -16.96 -45.43 7.66
C LEU A 57 -17.82 -45.34 8.91
N GLU A 58 -19.10 -45.03 8.78
CA GLU A 58 -20.00 -44.85 9.93
C GLU A 58 -21.03 -45.96 10.01
N ASN A 59 -21.07 -46.67 11.15
CA ASN A 59 -22.10 -47.66 11.43
C ASN A 59 -23.34 -46.98 12.04
N ARG A 60 -24.39 -46.81 11.22
CA ARG A 60 -25.70 -46.28 11.63
C ARG A 60 -26.71 -47.37 11.99
N GLY A 61 -26.29 -48.63 11.95
CA GLY A 61 -27.11 -49.79 12.28
C GLY A 61 -27.26 -50.02 13.78
N SER A 62 -27.88 -51.14 14.13
CA SER A 62 -28.06 -51.56 15.53
C SER A 62 -27.21 -52.78 15.93
N VAL A 63 -26.29 -53.19 15.04
CA VAL A 63 -25.31 -54.27 15.26
C VAL A 63 -23.91 -53.82 14.85
N PRO A 64 -22.83 -54.33 15.49
CA PRO A 64 -21.47 -54.12 15.00
C PRO A 64 -21.31 -54.63 13.57
N LEU A 65 -20.50 -53.95 12.76
CA LEU A 65 -20.21 -54.35 11.38
C LEU A 65 -18.80 -54.91 11.29
N VAL A 66 -18.64 -56.05 10.64
CA VAL A 66 -17.36 -56.61 10.19
C VAL A 66 -17.28 -56.43 8.68
N LEU A 67 -16.34 -55.60 8.25
CA LEU A 67 -16.18 -55.16 6.87
C LEU A 67 -14.80 -55.55 6.34
N LYS A 68 -14.76 -55.93 5.07
CA LYS A 68 -13.54 -56.18 4.31
C LYS A 68 -13.41 -55.18 3.19
N LEU A 69 -12.25 -54.54 3.13
CA LEU A 69 -11.93 -53.49 2.17
C LEU A 69 -10.94 -54.01 1.13
N SER A 70 -11.18 -53.65 -0.13
CA SER A 70 -10.28 -53.97 -1.23
C SER A 70 -10.32 -52.87 -2.29
N THR A 71 -9.21 -52.66 -2.99
CA THR A 71 -9.12 -51.72 -4.12
C THR A 71 -8.04 -52.19 -5.08
N ASP A 72 -8.08 -51.67 -6.30
CA ASP A 72 -7.16 -52.02 -7.39
C ASP A 72 -5.97 -51.03 -7.43
N SER A 73 -4.79 -51.54 -7.80
CA SER A 73 -3.58 -50.72 -8.04
C SER A 73 -3.89 -49.59 -9.03
N PRO A 74 -3.39 -48.35 -8.83
CA PRO A 74 -2.33 -47.93 -7.89
C PRO A 74 -2.80 -47.54 -6.48
N PHE A 75 -4.07 -47.71 -6.15
CA PHE A 75 -4.58 -47.45 -4.80
C PHE A 75 -4.35 -48.67 -3.88
N ARG A 76 -4.16 -48.41 -2.58
CA ARG A 76 -4.00 -49.44 -1.55
C ARG A 76 -4.75 -49.05 -0.30
N ALA A 77 -5.62 -49.92 0.20
CA ALA A 77 -6.20 -49.76 1.53
C ALA A 77 -5.19 -50.21 2.58
N ALA A 78 -4.84 -49.34 3.53
CA ALA A 78 -3.89 -49.68 4.59
C ALA A 78 -4.46 -50.69 5.59
N LEU A 79 -5.80 -50.75 5.72
CA LEU A 79 -6.53 -51.73 6.51
C LEU A 79 -7.42 -52.57 5.60
N VAL A 80 -7.32 -53.89 5.71
CA VAL A 80 -8.07 -54.85 4.88
C VAL A 80 -9.34 -55.34 5.58
N ASP A 81 -9.33 -55.43 6.91
CA ASP A 81 -10.48 -55.84 7.72
C ASP A 81 -10.74 -54.77 8.79
N VAL A 82 -11.99 -54.33 8.93
CA VAL A 82 -12.41 -53.25 9.84
C VAL A 82 -13.65 -53.69 10.59
N THR A 83 -13.65 -53.52 11.91
CA THR A 83 -14.82 -53.76 12.77
C THR A 83 -15.31 -52.45 13.35
N ILE A 84 -16.57 -52.10 13.12
CA ILE A 84 -17.15 -50.83 13.54
C ILE A 84 -18.27 -51.10 14.55
N ALA A 85 -18.08 -50.62 15.78
CA ALA A 85 -19.11 -50.72 16.80
C ALA A 85 -20.36 -49.88 16.43
N VAL A 86 -21.49 -50.22 17.05
CA VAL A 86 -22.77 -49.52 16.83
C VAL A 86 -22.61 -48.02 17.08
N HIS A 87 -23.09 -47.18 16.15
CA HIS A 87 -23.01 -45.72 16.21
C HIS A 87 -21.58 -45.16 16.33
N ARG A 88 -20.59 -45.87 15.79
CA ARG A 88 -19.20 -45.40 15.69
C ARG A 88 -18.80 -45.13 14.25
N THR A 89 -17.78 -44.28 14.11
CA THR A 89 -17.10 -44.00 12.85
C THR A 89 -15.67 -44.48 12.96
N GLU A 90 -15.20 -45.24 11.97
CA GLU A 90 -13.80 -45.62 11.82
C GLU A 90 -13.20 -44.93 10.59
N THR A 91 -11.98 -44.41 10.71
CA THR A 91 -11.26 -43.75 9.60
C THR A 91 -10.22 -44.69 9.01
N VAL A 92 -10.37 -45.02 7.73
CA VAL A 92 -9.48 -45.95 7.03
C VAL A 92 -8.56 -45.20 6.08
N PRO A 93 -7.23 -45.27 6.25
CA PRO A 93 -6.29 -44.68 5.31
C PRO A 93 -6.22 -45.49 4.01
N VAL A 94 -6.20 -44.75 2.90
CA VAL A 94 -6.01 -45.24 1.54
C VAL A 94 -4.80 -44.51 0.97
N GLU A 95 -3.85 -45.29 0.43
CA GLU A 95 -2.64 -44.79 -0.18
C GLU A 95 -2.73 -44.84 -1.71
N LEU A 96 -2.14 -43.87 -2.39
CA LEU A 96 -1.96 -43.83 -3.84
C LEU A 96 -0.47 -43.95 -4.17
N HIS A 97 -0.13 -44.94 -5.00
CA HIS A 97 1.23 -45.25 -5.47
C HIS A 97 1.32 -45.07 -6.99
N ALA A 98 1.21 -43.83 -7.47
CA ALA A 98 1.16 -43.54 -8.90
C ALA A 98 2.55 -43.54 -9.56
N ALA A 99 2.69 -44.30 -10.65
CA ALA A 99 3.94 -44.39 -11.44
C ALA A 99 3.90 -43.57 -12.75
N GLN A 100 2.74 -43.04 -13.15
CA GLN A 100 2.53 -42.27 -14.38
C GLN A 100 1.54 -41.13 -14.14
N GLU A 101 1.63 -40.09 -14.97
CA GLU A 101 0.77 -38.91 -14.97
C GLU A 101 -0.62 -39.22 -15.53
N GLY A 102 -1.57 -38.36 -15.21
CA GLY A 102 -2.93 -38.37 -15.76
C GLY A 102 -4.00 -38.76 -14.74
N PRO A 103 -5.26 -38.77 -15.20
CA PRO A 103 -6.41 -39.06 -14.35
C PRO A 103 -6.43 -40.55 -13.99
N LEU A 104 -6.52 -40.83 -12.70
CA LEU A 104 -6.70 -42.15 -12.13
C LEU A 104 -8.07 -42.24 -11.49
N ARG A 105 -8.74 -43.37 -11.75
CA ARG A 105 -10.03 -43.69 -11.14
C ARG A 105 -10.06 -45.15 -10.75
N SER A 106 -10.47 -45.40 -9.51
CA SER A 106 -10.68 -46.75 -8.99
C SER A 106 -11.87 -46.74 -8.03
N GLU A 107 -12.11 -47.87 -7.39
CA GLU A 107 -13.17 -48.07 -6.42
C GLU A 107 -12.60 -48.74 -5.17
N LEU A 108 -12.95 -48.20 -4.00
CA LEU A 108 -12.79 -48.89 -2.74
C LEU A 108 -14.04 -49.74 -2.50
N ARG A 109 -13.90 -51.05 -2.66
CA ARG A 109 -14.98 -52.02 -2.47
C ARG A 109 -15.03 -52.43 -1.00
N ILE A 110 -16.18 -52.20 -0.37
CA ILE A 110 -16.46 -52.57 1.02
C ILE A 110 -17.48 -53.69 0.99
N THR A 111 -17.14 -54.82 1.61
CA THR A 111 -17.97 -56.04 1.63
C THR A 111 -18.07 -56.63 3.03
N GLY A 112 -19.06 -57.48 3.30
CA GLY A 112 -19.23 -58.15 4.60
C GLY A 112 -20.65 -58.01 5.13
N ASP A 113 -20.79 -57.50 6.35
CA ASP A 113 -22.11 -57.28 6.97
C ASP A 113 -22.91 -56.15 6.29
N ALA A 114 -22.22 -55.23 5.61
CA ALA A 114 -22.80 -54.23 4.73
C ALA A 114 -21.90 -54.03 3.50
N ASN A 115 -22.53 -53.71 2.36
CA ASN A 115 -21.80 -53.48 1.11
C ASN A 115 -21.90 -52.01 0.71
N ALA A 116 -20.76 -51.43 0.33
CA ALA A 116 -20.67 -50.06 -0.16
C ALA A 116 -19.48 -49.91 -1.10
N SER A 117 -19.45 -48.81 -1.84
CA SER A 117 -18.39 -48.47 -2.77
C SER A 117 -18.07 -46.99 -2.66
N VAL A 118 -16.78 -46.65 -2.56
CA VAL A 118 -16.31 -45.26 -2.61
C VAL A 118 -15.48 -45.07 -3.88
N VAL A 119 -15.83 -44.07 -4.69
CA VAL A 119 -15.07 -43.77 -5.90
C VAL A 119 -13.76 -43.10 -5.50
N LEU A 120 -12.63 -43.66 -5.90
CA LEU A 120 -11.31 -43.08 -5.70
C LEU A 120 -10.91 -42.33 -6.98
N THR A 121 -10.55 -41.05 -6.85
CA THR A 121 -10.08 -40.23 -7.98
C THR A 121 -8.77 -39.53 -7.64
N ALA A 122 -7.89 -39.38 -8.62
CA ALA A 122 -6.70 -38.57 -8.51
C ALA A 122 -6.30 -38.04 -9.88
N ASP A 123 -5.95 -36.77 -9.99
CA ASP A 123 -5.27 -36.24 -11.16
C ASP A 123 -3.77 -36.17 -10.86
N VAL A 124 -3.01 -37.09 -11.44
CA VAL A 124 -1.58 -37.22 -11.13
C VAL A 124 -0.76 -36.30 -12.04
N LEU A 125 -0.08 -35.36 -11.42
CA LEU A 125 0.75 -34.36 -12.07
C LEU A 125 2.22 -34.82 -12.16
N PRO A 126 3.00 -34.28 -13.13
CA PRO A 126 4.45 -34.43 -13.14
C PRO A 126 5.04 -34.02 -11.79
N LYS A 127 6.15 -34.66 -11.40
CA LYS A 127 6.92 -34.21 -10.24
C LYS A 127 7.30 -32.73 -10.46
N PRO A 128 6.99 -31.81 -9.52
CA PRO A 128 7.37 -30.42 -9.68
C PRO A 128 8.90 -30.32 -9.79
N VAL A 129 9.36 -29.59 -10.80
CA VAL A 129 10.75 -29.10 -10.83
C VAL A 129 10.76 -27.86 -9.95
N CYS A 130 11.59 -27.88 -8.91
CA CYS A 130 11.88 -26.69 -8.14
C CYS A 130 13.09 -26.06 -8.82
N ASP A 131 12.92 -24.84 -9.28
CA ASP A 131 13.96 -23.96 -9.82
C ASP A 131 13.43 -22.55 -9.58
N ASP A 132 14.06 -21.80 -8.68
CA ASP A 132 13.73 -20.39 -8.43
C ASP A 132 14.65 -19.42 -9.19
N GLU A 133 15.49 -19.94 -10.09
CA GLU A 133 16.52 -19.21 -10.84
C GLU A 133 17.52 -18.44 -9.95
N ASN A 134 17.54 -18.72 -8.64
CA ASN A 134 18.46 -18.07 -7.72
C ASN A 134 19.69 -18.96 -7.50
N PRO A 135 20.88 -18.56 -7.98
CA PRO A 135 22.08 -19.35 -7.77
C PRO A 135 22.47 -19.44 -6.30
N CYS A 136 21.84 -18.71 -5.38
CA CYS A 136 22.15 -18.71 -3.95
C CYS A 136 21.15 -19.46 -3.06
N THR A 137 20.30 -20.27 -3.68
CA THR A 137 19.44 -21.24 -3.01
C THR A 137 19.73 -22.64 -3.56
N ASP A 138 19.38 -23.65 -2.77
CA ASP A 138 19.33 -25.03 -3.25
C ASP A 138 17.87 -25.38 -3.61
N ASP A 139 17.66 -25.90 -4.81
CA ASP A 139 16.34 -26.34 -5.25
C ASP A 139 15.95 -27.68 -4.60
N VAL A 140 15.16 -27.61 -3.52
CA VAL A 140 14.77 -28.80 -2.77
C VAL A 140 13.27 -29.02 -2.85
N LEU A 141 12.87 -30.16 -3.42
CA LEU A 141 11.47 -30.58 -3.40
C LEU A 141 11.17 -31.38 -2.12
N ASP A 142 10.67 -30.71 -1.09
CA ASP A 142 10.23 -31.32 0.16
C ASP A 142 8.96 -32.21 -0.04
N PRO A 143 8.88 -33.39 0.60
CA PRO A 143 7.72 -34.28 0.52
C PRO A 143 6.41 -33.71 1.08
N ARG A 144 6.47 -32.77 2.04
CA ARG A 144 5.32 -32.20 2.76
C ARG A 144 5.10 -30.72 2.43
N ALA A 145 6.18 -29.95 2.30
CA ALA A 145 6.14 -28.50 2.11
C ALA A 145 6.17 -28.06 0.64
N GLY A 146 6.40 -28.98 -0.31
CA GLY A 146 6.52 -28.63 -1.73
C GLY A 146 7.92 -28.11 -2.06
N CYS A 147 8.05 -27.17 -2.99
CA CYS A 147 9.35 -26.56 -3.29
C CYS A 147 9.80 -25.65 -2.15
N ILE A 148 11.01 -25.90 -1.65
CA ILE A 148 11.69 -25.06 -0.69
C ILE A 148 13.07 -24.71 -1.24
N PHE A 149 13.54 -23.51 -0.91
CA PHE A 149 14.76 -22.92 -1.47
C PHE A 149 15.69 -22.46 -0.33
N PRO A 150 16.25 -23.39 0.46
CA PRO A 150 17.19 -23.03 1.52
C PRO A 150 18.40 -22.28 0.95
N THR A 151 18.86 -21.26 1.66
CA THR A 151 20.01 -20.47 1.25
C THR A 151 21.28 -21.30 1.28
N ARG A 152 22.11 -21.17 0.26
CA ARG A 152 23.45 -21.78 0.20
C ARG A 152 24.54 -20.72 0.28
N GLU A 153 25.69 -21.09 0.82
CA GLU A 153 26.90 -20.26 0.80
C GLU A 153 27.85 -20.76 -0.30
N GLY A 154 28.66 -19.86 -0.86
CA GLY A 154 29.68 -20.20 -1.84
C GLY A 154 29.72 -19.25 -3.03
N GLU A 155 30.37 -19.68 -4.10
CA GLU A 155 30.43 -18.95 -5.36
C GLU A 155 29.07 -18.99 -6.07
N CYS A 156 28.76 -17.88 -6.73
CA CYS A 156 27.59 -17.71 -7.58
C CYS A 156 27.97 -16.82 -8.76
N ASP A 157 27.04 -16.62 -9.68
CA ASP A 157 27.16 -15.72 -10.81
C ASP A 157 25.87 -14.89 -10.83
N ASP A 158 25.99 -13.57 -10.64
CA ASP A 158 24.85 -12.66 -10.70
C ASP A 158 24.53 -12.22 -12.13
N SER A 159 25.21 -12.80 -13.12
CA SER A 159 25.14 -12.47 -14.55
C SER A 159 25.51 -11.01 -14.85
N ASN A 160 26.16 -10.32 -13.92
CA ASN A 160 26.61 -8.95 -14.09
C ASN A 160 28.10 -8.92 -14.38
N ALA A 161 28.46 -8.67 -15.64
CA ALA A 161 29.84 -8.53 -16.11
C ALA A 161 30.60 -7.36 -15.46
N CYS A 162 29.91 -6.51 -14.68
CA CYS A 162 30.47 -5.42 -13.88
C CYS A 162 30.74 -5.77 -12.43
N THR A 163 30.51 -7.01 -12.03
CA THR A 163 30.94 -7.50 -10.75
C THR A 163 31.97 -8.61 -10.92
N SER A 164 32.73 -8.83 -9.86
CA SER A 164 33.68 -9.94 -9.77
C SER A 164 33.64 -10.53 -8.37
N HIS A 165 34.10 -11.77 -8.24
CA HIS A 165 34.21 -12.46 -6.96
C HIS A 165 32.85 -12.63 -6.26
N GLU A 166 31.81 -12.96 -7.03
CA GLU A 166 30.46 -13.06 -6.52
C GLU A 166 30.33 -14.24 -5.54
N ARG A 167 29.65 -13.96 -4.43
CA ARG A 167 29.36 -14.95 -3.40
C ARG A 167 27.95 -14.83 -2.89
N CYS A 168 27.39 -15.97 -2.53
CA CYS A 168 26.12 -16.03 -1.86
C CYS A 168 26.26 -15.53 -0.42
N VAL A 169 25.53 -14.47 -0.11
CA VAL A 169 25.42 -13.88 1.23
C VAL A 169 23.93 -13.68 1.50
N GLU A 170 23.41 -14.36 2.52
CA GLU A 170 22.00 -14.27 2.94
C GLU A 170 21.02 -14.58 1.80
N GLY A 171 21.35 -15.55 0.93
CA GLY A 171 20.49 -15.97 -0.18
C GLY A 171 20.52 -15.06 -1.40
N ARG A 172 21.44 -14.09 -1.46
CA ARG A 172 21.67 -13.21 -2.62
C ARG A 172 23.09 -13.35 -3.13
N CYS A 173 23.24 -13.34 -4.45
CA CYS A 173 24.55 -13.28 -5.07
C CYS A 173 25.08 -11.85 -5.00
N LYS A 174 26.18 -11.64 -4.27
CA LYS A 174 26.82 -10.32 -4.10
C LYS A 174 28.25 -10.37 -4.64
N GLY A 175 28.58 -9.51 -5.60
CA GLY A 175 29.92 -9.32 -6.13
C GLY A 175 30.56 -8.00 -5.70
N GLN A 176 31.85 -7.86 -5.99
CA GLN A 176 32.59 -6.59 -5.90
C GLN A 176 32.50 -5.87 -7.23
N THR A 177 32.14 -4.59 -7.23
CA THR A 177 32.10 -3.77 -8.44
C THR A 177 33.48 -3.71 -9.10
N ILE A 178 33.54 -3.97 -10.40
CA ILE A 178 34.74 -3.79 -11.21
C ILE A 178 34.89 -2.31 -11.54
N GLU A 179 36.05 -1.75 -11.20
CA GLU A 179 36.46 -0.44 -11.71
C GLU A 179 37.01 -0.60 -13.14
N CYS A 180 36.36 0.07 -14.09
CA CYS A 180 36.83 0.02 -15.48
C CYS A 180 38.12 0.82 -15.65
N PRO A 181 39.11 0.29 -16.41
CA PRO A 181 40.36 1.01 -16.65
C PRO A 181 40.07 2.37 -17.29
N SER A 182 40.59 3.45 -16.69
CA SER A 182 40.47 4.78 -17.27
C SER A 182 41.20 4.85 -18.61
N VAL A 183 40.53 5.43 -19.60
CA VAL A 183 41.13 5.76 -20.89
C VAL A 183 41.61 7.21 -20.88
N PHE A 184 42.79 7.45 -21.44
CA PHE A 184 43.40 8.79 -21.52
C PHE A 184 43.17 9.45 -22.90
N GLU A 185 42.08 9.08 -23.59
CA GLU A 185 41.68 9.77 -24.83
C GLU A 185 40.70 10.90 -24.47
N PRO A 186 40.90 12.13 -24.99
CA PRO A 186 39.97 13.23 -24.76
C PRO A 186 38.56 12.84 -25.23
N CYS A 187 37.55 13.17 -24.43
CA CYS A 187 36.15 12.91 -24.73
C CYS A 187 35.79 11.42 -24.82
N SER A 188 36.45 10.63 -23.98
CA SER A 188 36.12 9.23 -23.75
C SER A 188 36.06 8.94 -22.26
N ARG A 189 35.09 8.12 -21.83
CA ARG A 189 35.04 7.58 -20.47
C ARG A 189 34.77 6.08 -20.50
N SER A 190 35.33 5.37 -19.55
CA SER A 190 35.09 3.95 -19.37
C SER A 190 33.89 3.75 -18.45
N VAL A 191 32.89 3.03 -18.94
CA VAL A 191 31.67 2.70 -18.18
C VAL A 191 31.54 1.20 -18.13
N CYS A 192 31.10 0.70 -16.98
CA CYS A 192 30.73 -0.70 -16.90
C CYS A 192 29.24 -0.88 -17.23
N ILE A 193 28.95 -1.65 -18.26
CA ILE A 193 27.58 -2.05 -18.63
C ILE A 193 27.35 -3.49 -18.17
N PRO A 194 26.31 -3.78 -17.37
CA PRO A 194 26.11 -5.10 -16.76
C PRO A 194 26.16 -6.31 -17.71
N ALA A 195 25.74 -6.14 -18.95
CA ALA A 195 25.75 -7.22 -19.96
C ALA A 195 27.05 -7.31 -20.78
N GLU A 196 27.84 -6.23 -20.82
CA GLU A 196 28.98 -6.09 -21.75
C GLU A 196 30.33 -5.92 -21.03
N GLY A 197 30.30 -5.67 -19.72
CA GLY A 197 31.47 -5.32 -18.94
C GLY A 197 31.96 -3.91 -19.24
N CYS A 198 33.26 -3.70 -19.15
CA CYS A 198 33.85 -2.39 -19.38
C CYS A 198 33.86 -2.01 -20.86
N VAL A 199 33.12 -0.95 -21.19
CA VAL A 199 33.07 -0.34 -22.52
C VAL A 199 33.53 1.11 -22.45
N VAL A 200 34.00 1.65 -23.57
CA VAL A 200 34.40 3.06 -23.70
C VAL A 200 33.32 3.81 -24.45
N LEU A 201 32.71 4.79 -23.80
CA LEU A 201 31.75 5.71 -24.42
C LEU A 201 32.45 6.98 -24.87
N ARG A 202 32.03 7.53 -26.01
CA ARG A 202 32.49 8.83 -26.53
C ARG A 202 31.36 9.83 -26.44
N GLU A 203 31.46 10.74 -25.47
CA GLU A 203 30.43 11.73 -25.14
C GLU A 203 31.04 12.87 -24.34
N ASP A 204 30.30 13.96 -24.16
CA ASP A 204 30.76 15.19 -23.49
C ASP A 204 31.32 14.93 -22.08
N ALA A 205 30.80 13.90 -21.39
CA ALA A 205 31.27 13.48 -20.06
C ALA A 205 32.75 13.00 -20.03
N GLY A 206 33.35 12.67 -21.18
CA GLY A 206 34.78 12.36 -21.26
C GLY A 206 35.67 13.60 -21.42
N CYS A 207 35.07 14.79 -21.58
CA CYS A 207 35.80 16.05 -21.66
C CYS A 207 35.80 16.81 -20.31
N ASP A 208 35.22 16.22 -19.26
CA ASP A 208 35.10 16.80 -17.91
C ASP A 208 36.48 17.20 -17.36
N ASP A 209 36.70 18.50 -17.13
CA ASP A 209 37.94 19.02 -16.55
C ASP A 209 37.88 19.15 -15.01
N SER A 210 36.80 18.61 -14.41
CA SER A 210 36.49 18.67 -12.98
C SER A 210 36.31 20.10 -12.46
N ASN A 211 36.06 21.07 -13.34
CA ASN A 211 35.69 22.43 -12.98
C ASN A 211 34.20 22.63 -13.24
N SER A 212 33.39 22.63 -12.17
CA SER A 212 31.94 22.88 -12.27
C SER A 212 31.57 24.28 -12.82
N CYS A 213 32.56 25.16 -13.01
CA CYS A 213 32.39 26.47 -13.64
C CYS A 213 32.75 26.52 -15.12
N THR A 214 32.92 25.36 -15.75
CA THR A 214 32.99 25.21 -17.19
C THR A 214 31.90 24.29 -17.69
N GLU A 215 31.34 24.64 -18.84
CA GLU A 215 30.49 23.78 -19.65
C GLU A 215 31.40 23.03 -20.62
N ASP A 216 31.53 21.73 -20.38
CA ASP A 216 32.49 20.89 -21.06
C ASP A 216 31.81 20.20 -22.24
N ARG A 217 32.36 20.41 -23.44
CA ARG A 217 31.80 19.87 -24.68
C ARG A 217 32.86 19.17 -25.51
N CYS A 218 32.45 18.07 -26.12
CA CYS A 218 33.19 17.38 -27.16
C CYS A 218 32.94 18.05 -28.51
N VAL A 219 33.99 18.65 -29.06
CA VAL A 219 33.99 19.17 -30.44
C VAL A 219 34.63 18.13 -31.35
N ASP A 220 33.91 17.77 -32.42
CA ASP A 220 34.34 16.83 -33.46
C ASP A 220 34.80 15.44 -32.95
N GLY A 221 34.33 15.01 -31.77
CA GLY A 221 34.62 13.68 -31.21
C GLY A 221 36.06 13.50 -30.70
N THR A 222 36.87 14.56 -30.68
CA THR A 222 38.32 14.46 -30.41
C THR A 222 38.91 15.64 -29.65
N GLN A 223 38.18 16.76 -29.49
CA GLN A 223 38.67 17.96 -28.81
C GLN A 223 37.73 18.36 -27.67
N CYS A 224 38.29 18.61 -26.49
CA CYS A 224 37.57 19.21 -25.36
C CYS A 224 37.51 20.73 -25.53
N GLU A 225 36.32 21.29 -25.39
CA GLU A 225 36.09 22.72 -25.19
C GLU A 225 35.49 22.93 -23.80
N HIS A 226 36.04 23.87 -23.03
CA HIS A 226 35.62 24.19 -21.66
C HIS A 226 35.16 25.65 -21.64
N ALA A 227 33.87 25.88 -21.93
CA ALA A 227 33.32 27.23 -22.00
C ALA A 227 32.94 27.72 -20.60
N PRO A 228 33.09 29.01 -20.24
CA PRO A 228 32.68 29.48 -18.92
C PRO A 228 31.20 29.22 -18.67
N ALA A 229 30.88 28.56 -17.54
CA ALA A 229 29.52 28.36 -17.09
C ALA A 229 28.86 29.69 -16.67
N ARG A 230 27.54 29.65 -16.51
CA ARG A 230 26.76 30.83 -16.15
C ARG A 230 27.22 31.44 -14.82
N GLU A 231 27.44 32.75 -14.82
CA GLU A 231 27.75 33.54 -13.62
C GLU A 231 26.74 33.28 -12.48
N GLY A 232 27.25 33.06 -11.27
CA GLY A 232 26.42 32.78 -10.09
C GLY A 232 25.95 31.33 -9.94
N MET A 233 26.25 30.44 -10.89
CA MET A 233 26.01 29.00 -10.76
C MET A 233 26.82 28.42 -9.60
N GLY A 234 26.21 27.57 -8.76
CA GLY A 234 26.91 26.90 -7.66
C GLY A 234 28.00 25.95 -8.17
N CYS A 235 29.11 25.81 -7.43
CA CYS A 235 30.26 25.07 -7.92
C CYS A 235 31.14 24.44 -6.82
N GLY A 236 31.99 23.48 -7.21
CA GLY A 236 33.06 22.92 -6.38
C GLY A 236 32.66 21.67 -5.60
N GLU A 237 33.64 20.83 -5.28
CA GLU A 237 33.44 19.60 -4.52
C GLU A 237 33.88 19.73 -3.05
N GLY A 238 33.16 19.03 -2.17
CA GLY A 238 33.72 18.48 -0.93
C GLY A 238 34.05 19.44 0.23
N ASP A 239 33.63 20.70 0.20
CA ASP A 239 33.77 21.57 1.38
C ASP A 239 32.60 22.57 1.49
N CYS A 240 32.06 22.73 2.69
CA CYS A 240 30.82 23.46 3.04
C CYS A 240 30.94 24.99 2.94
N THR A 241 31.68 25.49 1.95
CA THR A 241 31.78 26.92 1.67
C THR A 241 30.95 27.21 0.43
N PRO A 242 29.95 28.12 0.49
CA PRO A 242 29.21 28.53 -0.69
C PRO A 242 30.19 29.05 -1.72
N LYS A 243 30.24 28.42 -2.90
CA LYS A 243 31.03 28.88 -4.02
C LYS A 243 30.13 29.06 -5.22
N SER A 244 30.36 30.12 -5.98
CA SER A 244 29.69 30.40 -7.23
C SER A 244 30.70 30.61 -8.34
N CYS A 245 30.28 30.37 -9.56
CA CYS A 245 31.08 30.65 -10.74
C CYS A 245 31.20 32.15 -10.96
N GLU A 246 32.44 32.61 -11.00
CA GLU A 246 32.83 33.98 -11.33
C GLU A 246 34.02 33.91 -12.30
N ASP A 247 33.80 34.38 -13.53
CA ASP A 247 34.78 34.34 -14.63
C ASP A 247 35.29 32.91 -14.96
N GLY A 248 34.40 31.91 -14.95
CA GLY A 248 34.74 30.51 -15.24
C GLY A 248 35.55 29.81 -14.14
N ALA A 249 35.69 30.45 -12.98
CA ALA A 249 36.36 29.88 -11.81
C ALA A 249 35.39 29.78 -10.63
N CYS A 250 35.52 28.70 -9.87
CA CYS A 250 34.73 28.51 -8.67
C CYS A 250 35.28 29.34 -7.50
N ARG A 251 34.54 30.36 -7.07
CA ARG A 251 34.96 31.31 -6.01
C ARG A 251 33.99 31.33 -4.86
N VAL A 252 34.48 31.59 -3.65
CA VAL A 252 33.64 31.71 -2.45
C VAL A 252 32.65 32.86 -2.63
N ALA A 253 31.36 32.54 -2.59
CA ALA A 253 30.29 33.53 -2.65
C ALA A 253 30.14 34.18 -1.26
N GLU A 254 30.34 35.49 -1.16
CA GLU A 254 29.98 36.23 0.05
C GLU A 254 28.46 36.42 0.10
N LEU A 255 27.74 35.44 0.67
CA LEU A 255 26.35 35.62 1.09
C LEU A 255 26.13 35.06 2.50
N SER A 256 25.42 35.88 3.26
CA SER A 256 24.96 35.70 4.63
C SER A 256 24.29 34.34 4.88
N SER A 257 24.81 33.64 5.89
CA SER A 257 24.15 32.66 6.76
C SER A 257 23.07 31.78 6.11
N GLY A 258 23.46 30.55 5.77
CA GLY A 258 22.59 29.39 5.99
C GLY A 258 22.25 28.53 4.77
N SER A 259 23.21 28.01 4.02
CA SER A 259 22.95 26.89 3.10
C SER A 259 24.10 25.88 3.06
N THR A 260 23.73 24.61 3.23
CA THR A 260 24.53 23.40 3.00
C THR A 260 23.87 22.62 1.86
N CYS A 261 24.65 21.98 0.97
CA CYS A 261 24.58 20.53 0.69
C CYS A 261 25.39 20.10 -0.55
N ALA A 262 26.08 18.95 -0.43
CA ALA A 262 26.85 18.23 -1.45
C ALA A 262 26.38 16.77 -1.51
N HIS A 263 25.18 16.55 -2.04
CA HIS A 263 24.47 15.28 -2.09
C HIS A 263 23.75 15.17 -3.44
N ASP A 264 23.50 13.95 -3.94
CA ASP A 264 22.77 13.75 -5.21
C ASP A 264 21.28 14.14 -5.13
N GLY A 265 20.83 14.49 -3.93
CA GLY A 265 19.48 14.91 -3.59
C GLY A 265 18.49 13.74 -3.47
N TRP A 266 18.53 12.84 -4.45
CA TRP A 266 17.48 11.87 -4.69
C TRP A 266 17.58 10.62 -3.80
N ASN A 267 18.73 9.96 -3.75
CA ASN A 267 18.83 8.64 -3.08
C ASN A 267 19.40 8.70 -1.66
N GLU A 268 19.57 9.91 -1.13
CA GLU A 268 20.18 10.08 0.18
C GLU A 268 19.31 9.52 1.34
N PRO A 269 19.94 9.00 2.41
CA PRO A 269 19.26 8.66 3.65
C PRO A 269 18.51 9.86 4.26
N ALA A 270 17.53 9.58 5.12
CA ALA A 270 16.83 10.64 5.83
C ALA A 270 17.75 11.40 6.80
N GLY A 271 17.65 12.73 6.84
CA GLY A 271 18.35 13.58 7.80
C GLY A 271 19.68 14.16 7.31
N VAL A 272 20.07 13.94 6.05
CA VAL A 272 21.26 14.56 5.46
C VAL A 272 21.05 16.02 5.05
N GLY A 273 19.80 16.42 4.83
CA GLY A 273 19.38 17.73 4.36
C GLY A 273 19.01 18.71 5.47
N GLN A 274 18.48 19.87 5.07
CA GLN A 274 17.83 20.79 6.00
C GLN A 274 16.44 20.27 6.33
N VAL A 275 16.27 19.81 7.57
CA VAL A 275 15.01 19.27 8.07
C VAL A 275 14.22 20.34 8.81
N TYR A 276 12.95 20.44 8.47
CA TYR A 276 11.96 21.29 9.13
C TYR A 276 10.81 20.43 9.65
N ALA A 277 10.49 20.56 10.94
CA ALA A 277 9.30 19.98 11.53
C ALA A 277 8.15 20.98 11.41
N VAL A 278 7.01 20.55 10.86
CA VAL A 278 5.81 21.39 10.76
C VAL A 278 5.26 21.63 12.18
N SER A 279 5.29 22.87 12.62
CA SER A 279 4.81 23.30 13.95
C SER A 279 3.32 23.63 13.94
N ASP A 280 2.84 24.22 12.85
CA ASP A 280 1.46 24.68 12.70
C ASP A 280 0.95 24.45 11.29
N LEU A 281 -0.34 24.17 11.14
CA LEU A 281 -1.02 23.97 9.86
C LEU A 281 -2.44 24.55 9.95
N TRP A 282 -2.85 25.34 8.94
CA TRP A 282 -4.17 25.98 8.89
C TRP A 282 -4.72 26.00 7.46
N PHE A 283 -6.04 26.13 7.30
CA PHE A 283 -6.63 26.41 5.98
C PHE A 283 -6.33 27.85 5.58
N ASP A 284 -5.62 28.05 4.47
CA ASP A 284 -5.19 29.38 4.03
C ASP A 284 -6.16 30.00 3.01
N PRO A 285 -7.03 30.95 3.39
CA PRO A 285 -8.01 31.52 2.48
C PRO A 285 -7.40 32.57 1.51
N THR A 286 -6.11 32.91 1.65
CA THR A 286 -5.49 34.08 1.02
C THR A 286 -4.77 33.82 -0.31
N HIS A 287 -4.94 32.61 -0.88
CA HIS A 287 -4.43 32.13 -2.19
C HIS A 287 -2.90 31.95 -2.21
N GLU A 288 -2.35 31.04 -3.04
CA GLU A 288 -1.00 31.20 -3.64
C GLU A 288 -0.51 30.11 -4.63
N LEU A 289 -1.29 29.06 -4.92
CA LEU A 289 -0.92 28.00 -5.86
C LEU A 289 -2.09 27.67 -6.79
N ASP A 290 -1.79 27.62 -8.08
CA ASP A 290 -2.71 27.32 -9.18
C ASP A 290 -2.56 25.84 -9.54
N ILE A 291 -3.52 25.03 -9.12
CA ILE A 291 -3.44 23.56 -9.18
C ILE A 291 -3.75 23.05 -10.60
N ASP A 292 -4.63 23.73 -11.34
CA ASP A 292 -5.06 23.31 -12.68
C ASP A 292 -4.44 24.11 -13.85
N GLY A 293 -3.80 25.24 -13.57
CA GLY A 293 -3.10 26.07 -14.54
C GLY A 293 -4.04 26.94 -15.38
N ASP A 294 -5.31 27.08 -14.98
CA ASP A 294 -6.33 27.78 -15.75
C ASP A 294 -6.31 29.31 -15.57
N CYS A 295 -5.51 29.79 -14.62
CA CYS A 295 -5.56 31.16 -14.15
C CYS A 295 -4.96 32.15 -15.15
N ARG A 296 -5.79 32.67 -16.06
CA ARG A 296 -5.33 33.55 -17.17
C ARG A 296 -5.42 35.04 -16.94
N THR A 297 -6.23 35.57 -16.01
CA THR A 297 -6.27 37.03 -15.72
C THR A 297 -6.99 37.41 -14.42
N GLY A 298 -6.24 37.81 -13.39
CA GLY A 298 -6.50 39.02 -12.58
C GLY A 298 -7.73 39.14 -11.67
N LEU A 299 -8.67 38.20 -11.60
CA LEU A 299 -9.76 38.24 -10.60
C LEU A 299 -10.02 36.85 -10.01
N ASN A 300 -9.60 36.67 -8.76
CA ASN A 300 -9.82 35.52 -7.86
C ASN A 300 -9.35 34.14 -8.36
N CYS A 301 -8.04 33.96 -8.45
CA CYS A 301 -7.34 32.68 -8.60
C CYS A 301 -7.37 31.84 -7.31
N ASN A 302 -8.55 31.59 -6.75
CA ASN A 302 -8.67 30.86 -5.49
C ASN A 302 -9.01 29.40 -5.72
N ASP A 303 -7.99 28.57 -5.93
CA ASP A 303 -8.08 27.11 -5.84
C ASP A 303 -8.07 26.69 -4.36
N ASN A 304 -8.99 27.29 -3.59
CA ASN A 304 -9.22 26.86 -2.22
C ASN A 304 -10.70 26.93 -1.86
N VAL A 305 -11.52 26.21 -2.62
CA VAL A 305 -12.95 26.11 -2.35
C VAL A 305 -13.22 25.53 -0.95
N LEU A 306 -12.34 24.64 -0.45
CA LEU A 306 -12.47 24.10 0.89
C LEU A 306 -12.13 25.07 2.03
N ALA A 307 -11.48 26.21 1.78
CA ALA A 307 -11.38 27.27 2.80
C ALA A 307 -12.73 27.89 3.17
N GLY A 308 -13.77 27.68 2.36
CA GLY A 308 -15.15 28.09 2.66
C GLY A 308 -15.84 27.24 3.74
N LEU A 309 -15.22 26.15 4.21
CA LEU A 309 -15.78 25.31 5.26
C LEU A 309 -16.00 26.12 6.57
N PRO A 310 -17.13 25.93 7.26
CA PRO A 310 -17.42 26.66 8.49
C PRO A 310 -16.34 26.40 9.56
N GLY A 311 -16.02 27.47 10.31
CA GLY A 311 -14.88 27.54 11.24
C GLY A 311 -14.72 26.40 12.25
N SER A 312 -15.78 25.64 12.57
CA SER A 312 -15.69 24.53 13.53
C SER A 312 -14.94 23.30 12.99
N ALA A 313 -14.93 23.07 11.66
CA ALA A 313 -14.16 21.98 11.05
C ALA A 313 -12.67 22.32 10.96
N SER A 314 -12.35 23.57 10.63
CA SER A 314 -10.99 24.09 10.65
C SER A 314 -10.44 24.19 12.07
N GLU A 315 -11.23 24.55 13.07
CA GLU A 315 -10.81 24.64 14.48
C GLU A 315 -10.47 23.26 15.09
N ALA A 316 -11.18 22.19 14.72
CA ALA A 316 -10.90 20.83 15.18
C ALA A 316 -9.64 20.23 14.53
N LEU A 317 -9.44 20.46 13.23
CA LEU A 317 -8.21 20.07 12.52
C LEU A 317 -7.02 20.87 13.08
N TYR A 318 -7.18 22.19 13.21
CA TYR A 318 -6.21 23.13 13.76
C TYR A 318 -5.77 22.74 15.18
N THR A 319 -6.72 22.46 16.09
CA THR A 319 -6.43 22.13 17.49
C THR A 319 -5.57 20.88 17.65
N ARG A 320 -5.69 19.86 16.78
CA ARG A 320 -4.91 18.62 16.89
C ARG A 320 -3.59 18.66 16.13
N LEU A 321 -3.56 19.39 15.00
CA LEU A 321 -2.31 19.72 14.30
C LEU A 321 -1.39 20.55 15.21
N SER A 322 -1.94 21.58 15.87
CA SER A 322 -1.20 22.41 16.84
C SER A 322 -0.82 21.66 18.13
N ASN A 323 -1.45 20.51 18.41
CA ASN A 323 -1.09 19.66 19.55
C ASN A 323 -0.03 18.60 19.20
N GLY A 324 0.58 18.65 18.01
CA GLY A 324 1.70 17.78 17.62
C GLY A 324 1.32 16.32 17.31
N GLU A 325 0.04 16.03 17.05
CA GLU A 325 -0.44 14.67 16.72
C GLU A 325 -0.01 14.22 15.30
N LEU A 326 0.32 15.15 14.40
CA LEU A 326 0.89 14.91 13.07
C LEU A 326 2.33 15.43 13.02
N ARG A 327 3.27 14.51 13.19
CA ARG A 327 4.70 14.81 13.11
C ARG A 327 5.15 14.63 11.66
N THR A 328 5.06 15.71 10.89
CA THR A 328 5.52 15.76 9.50
C THR A 328 6.85 16.48 9.42
N LEU A 329 7.82 15.87 8.78
CA LEU A 329 9.11 16.49 8.49
C LEU A 329 9.21 16.79 7.01
N VAL A 330 9.64 18.00 6.69
CA VAL A 330 10.02 18.41 5.33
C VAL A 330 11.53 18.56 5.30
N GLU A 331 12.20 17.76 4.49
CA GLU A 331 13.64 17.77 4.31
C GLU A 331 14.00 18.31 2.91
N VAL A 332 14.87 19.31 2.88
CA VAL A 332 15.47 19.84 1.65
C VAL A 332 16.91 19.33 1.56
N VAL A 333 17.17 18.38 0.65
CA VAL A 333 18.40 17.57 0.66
C VAL A 333 19.56 18.20 -0.11
N GLY A 334 19.31 18.80 -1.27
CA GLY A 334 20.38 19.30 -2.15
C GLY A 334 20.03 19.17 -3.63
N TYR A 335 20.97 19.53 -4.52
CA TYR A 335 20.77 19.49 -5.97
C TYR A 335 20.62 18.06 -6.49
N ASP A 336 19.58 17.85 -7.28
CA ASP A 336 19.23 16.61 -7.94
C ASP A 336 20.18 16.35 -9.12
N GLN A 337 21.12 15.42 -8.93
CA GLN A 337 22.09 15.04 -9.98
C GLN A 337 21.54 14.00 -10.96
N SER A 338 20.34 13.46 -10.73
CA SER A 338 19.69 12.51 -11.65
C SER A 338 19.18 13.18 -12.92
N ALA A 339 19.02 14.51 -12.90
CA ALA A 339 18.68 15.35 -14.03
C ALA A 339 19.66 16.55 -14.15
N PRO A 340 20.92 16.33 -14.58
CA PRO A 340 22.00 17.32 -14.53
C PRO A 340 21.74 18.61 -15.34
N LEU A 341 20.68 18.65 -16.15
CA LEU A 341 20.27 19.80 -16.95
C LEU A 341 19.20 20.70 -16.28
N ASP A 342 18.59 20.32 -15.15
CA ASP A 342 17.44 21.05 -14.57
C ASP A 342 17.74 21.84 -13.27
N SER A 343 18.92 21.70 -12.66
CA SER A 343 19.30 22.43 -11.42
C SER A 343 18.27 22.34 -10.28
N SER A 344 17.43 21.30 -10.29
CA SER A 344 16.41 21.07 -9.28
C SER A 344 17.05 20.64 -7.95
N LEU A 345 16.40 20.93 -6.84
CA LEU A 345 16.67 20.38 -5.52
C LEU A 345 15.72 19.20 -5.26
N THR A 346 16.10 18.28 -4.39
CA THR A 346 15.16 17.25 -3.90
C THR A 346 14.53 17.69 -2.58
N VAL A 347 13.19 17.59 -2.53
CA VAL A 347 12.39 17.72 -1.30
C VAL A 347 11.80 16.37 -0.93
N LYS A 348 11.95 15.98 0.33
CA LYS A 348 11.43 14.74 0.92
C LYS A 348 10.51 15.06 2.09
N VAL A 349 9.37 14.38 2.17
CA VAL A 349 8.40 14.53 3.26
C VAL A 349 8.26 13.21 4.00
N TYR A 350 8.49 13.22 5.31
CA TYR A 350 8.42 12.04 6.15
C TYR A 350 7.30 12.13 7.17
N ARG A 351 6.79 10.95 7.54
CA ARG A 351 6.13 10.78 8.83
C ARG A 351 7.20 10.54 9.89
N ALA A 352 7.03 11.18 11.04
CA ALA A 352 7.97 11.08 12.14
C ALA A 352 7.30 10.74 13.48
N GLU A 353 8.12 10.35 14.44
CA GLU A 353 7.77 10.16 15.85
C GLU A 353 8.79 10.89 16.72
N ASP A 354 8.42 11.21 17.96
CA ASP A 354 9.39 11.73 18.93
C ASP A 354 10.52 10.74 19.13
N SER A 355 11.74 11.22 19.19
CA SER A 355 12.86 10.38 19.58
C SER A 355 13.05 10.31 21.10
N ASP A 356 12.39 11.20 21.85
CA ASP A 356 12.48 11.22 23.31
C ASP A 356 11.85 9.96 23.94
N GLU A 357 12.55 9.36 24.91
CA GLU A 357 12.03 8.27 25.75
C GLU A 357 11.99 8.67 27.23
N PRO A 358 10.80 8.83 27.85
CA PRO A 358 9.47 8.75 27.26
C PRO A 358 9.18 9.95 26.34
N ALA A 359 8.32 9.76 25.33
CA ALA A 359 7.91 10.84 24.43
C ALA A 359 7.44 12.04 25.27
N ASP A 360 8.07 13.20 25.08
CA ASP A 360 7.71 14.40 25.80
C ASP A 360 6.55 15.08 25.07
N PRO A 361 5.33 15.10 25.64
CA PRO A 361 4.20 15.82 25.03
C PRO A 361 4.41 17.35 25.01
N THR A 362 5.49 17.86 25.62
CA THR A 362 5.87 19.28 25.65
C THR A 362 6.97 19.64 24.66
N ASN A 363 7.34 18.73 23.75
CA ASN A 363 8.15 19.09 22.59
C ASN A 363 7.30 19.97 21.66
N ASP A 364 7.23 21.26 21.99
CA ASP A 364 6.26 22.26 21.52
C ASP A 364 6.63 22.88 20.17
N PHE A 365 7.56 22.25 19.44
CA PHE A 365 8.12 22.81 18.21
C PHE A 365 8.72 24.21 18.44
N GLU A 366 9.07 24.58 19.69
CA GLU A 366 9.72 25.86 19.99
C GLU A 366 11.24 25.72 20.07
N LEU A 367 11.94 26.74 19.59
CA LEU A 367 13.39 26.84 19.73
C LEU A 367 13.73 27.45 21.08
N LEU A 368 14.44 26.69 21.92
CA LEU A 368 14.95 27.21 23.18
C LEU A 368 15.95 28.36 22.94
N PRO A 369 16.02 29.37 23.83
CA PRO A 369 16.92 30.50 23.66
C PRO A 369 18.39 30.08 23.52
N GLY A 370 18.96 30.31 22.34
CA GLY A 370 20.37 29.99 22.01
C GLY A 370 20.56 28.72 21.19
N GLU A 371 19.50 27.94 20.95
CA GLU A 371 19.52 26.75 20.10
C GLU A 371 19.25 27.09 18.63
N SER A 372 19.76 26.25 17.73
CA SER A 372 19.54 26.35 16.28
C SER A 372 18.61 25.26 15.73
N THR A 373 18.11 24.38 16.59
CA THR A 373 17.31 23.20 16.24
C THR A 373 16.40 22.90 17.43
N CYS A 374 15.10 22.67 17.20
CA CYS A 374 14.12 22.52 18.28
C CYS A 374 14.05 21.08 18.82
N CYS A 375 14.06 20.07 17.94
CA CYS A 375 13.69 18.71 18.28
C CYS A 375 14.49 17.65 17.51
N GLU A 376 14.60 16.47 18.11
CA GLU A 376 15.13 15.24 17.52
C GLU A 376 13.97 14.28 17.23
N PHE A 377 13.84 13.83 15.97
CA PHE A 377 12.75 12.97 15.53
C PHE A 377 13.26 11.64 14.95
N LEU A 378 12.43 10.61 15.05
CA LEU A 378 12.60 9.33 14.36
C LEU A 378 11.74 9.31 13.09
N ALA A 379 12.34 9.02 11.94
CA ALA A 379 11.57 8.78 10.70
C ALA A 379 10.89 7.40 10.77
N VAL A 380 9.59 7.34 10.45
CA VAL A 380 8.79 6.11 10.57
C VAL A 380 8.68 5.42 9.21
N HIS A 381 9.03 4.12 9.15
CA HIS A 381 8.90 3.34 7.92
C HIS A 381 7.44 3.23 7.44
N GLN A 382 7.23 3.42 6.14
CA GLN A 382 6.09 2.81 5.44
C GLN A 382 6.48 1.40 5.01
N LEU A 383 5.63 0.41 5.27
CA LEU A 383 5.94 -1.01 5.04
C LEU A 383 6.16 -1.31 3.55
N GLU A 384 7.41 -1.52 3.15
CA GLU A 384 7.77 -2.33 1.98
C GLU A 384 8.87 -3.35 2.34
N ALA A 385 8.90 -4.44 1.59
CA ALA A 385 9.56 -5.71 1.92
C ALA A 385 11.11 -5.65 2.07
N ASN A 386 11.74 -4.50 1.80
CA ASN A 386 13.20 -4.33 1.82
C ASN A 386 13.74 -3.64 3.10
N GLY A 387 12.86 -3.10 3.95
CA GLY A 387 13.27 -2.47 5.22
C GLY A 387 14.01 -1.14 5.08
N GLU A 388 13.84 -0.43 3.97
CA GLU A 388 14.37 0.92 3.70
C GLU A 388 13.33 1.98 4.16
N VAL A 389 13.74 3.10 4.78
CA VAL A 389 12.83 4.24 5.02
C VAL A 389 12.70 5.01 3.71
N ARG A 390 11.50 4.99 3.15
CA ARG A 390 11.16 5.88 2.03
C ARG A 390 10.33 7.06 2.53
N PRO A 391 10.60 8.28 2.02
CA PRO A 391 9.74 9.42 2.30
C PRO A 391 8.32 9.15 1.78
N THR A 392 7.32 9.68 2.48
CA THR A 392 5.91 9.64 2.06
C THR A 392 5.71 10.39 0.74
N ILE A 393 6.51 11.44 0.51
CA ILE A 393 6.50 12.22 -0.73
C ILE A 393 7.94 12.58 -1.07
N GLN A 394 8.33 12.45 -2.33
CA GLN A 394 9.63 12.86 -2.83
C GLN A 394 9.48 13.49 -4.21
N PHE A 395 10.04 14.68 -4.40
CA PHE A 395 9.86 15.43 -5.64
C PHE A 395 11.00 16.42 -5.93
N PRO A 396 11.23 16.76 -7.20
CA PRO A 396 12.13 17.84 -7.59
C PRO A 396 11.47 19.22 -7.34
N ALA A 397 12.28 20.17 -6.89
CA ALA A 397 11.89 21.53 -6.60
C ALA A 397 12.91 22.53 -7.17
N ARG A 398 12.52 23.79 -7.34
CA ARG A 398 13.41 24.90 -7.72
C ARG A 398 13.49 25.89 -6.57
N ALA A 399 14.70 26.32 -6.24
CA ALA A 399 14.91 27.40 -5.28
C ALA A 399 15.19 28.72 -5.99
N GLU A 400 14.31 29.71 -5.83
CA GLU A 400 14.49 31.05 -6.36
C GLU A 400 14.07 32.09 -5.32
N ALA A 401 14.92 33.10 -5.09
CA ALA A 401 14.64 34.20 -4.15
C ALA A 401 14.21 33.77 -2.73
N GLY A 402 14.78 32.67 -2.20
CA GLY A 402 14.43 32.14 -0.88
C GLY A 402 13.10 31.40 -0.83
N ILE A 403 12.59 30.95 -1.98
CA ILE A 403 11.39 30.15 -2.11
C ILE A 403 11.79 28.84 -2.77
N VAL A 404 11.44 27.71 -2.15
CA VAL A 404 11.56 26.35 -2.70
C VAL A 404 10.19 25.91 -3.19
N GLU A 405 10.04 25.65 -4.48
CA GLU A 405 8.77 25.34 -5.12
C GLU A 405 8.88 24.07 -5.97
N SER A 406 7.89 23.18 -5.90
CA SER A 406 7.84 21.98 -6.74
C SER A 406 7.88 22.34 -8.23
N THR A 407 8.67 21.64 -9.04
CA THR A 407 8.75 21.91 -10.50
C THR A 407 7.57 21.33 -11.29
N SER A 408 6.84 20.40 -10.68
CA SER A 408 5.61 19.81 -11.21
C SER A 408 4.67 19.47 -10.06
N PRO A 409 3.37 19.30 -10.33
CA PRO A 409 2.48 18.77 -9.31
C PRO A 409 2.91 17.37 -8.83
N ILE A 410 2.62 17.08 -7.57
CA ILE A 410 3.02 15.84 -6.88
C ILE A 410 1.79 15.06 -6.42
N GLN A 411 1.88 13.74 -6.36
CA GLN A 411 0.86 12.91 -5.72
C GLN A 411 1.25 12.70 -4.27
N ALA A 412 0.29 12.89 -3.37
CA ALA A 412 0.56 12.83 -1.95
C ALA A 412 -0.56 12.09 -1.23
N ARG A 413 -0.20 11.22 -0.29
CA ARG A 413 -1.17 10.49 0.50
C ARG A 413 -0.88 10.67 1.98
N PHE A 414 -1.90 11.10 2.71
CA PHE A 414 -1.81 11.38 4.13
C PHE A 414 -2.74 10.43 4.86
N ARG A 415 -2.20 9.63 5.78
CA ARG A 415 -3.04 8.88 6.71
C ARG A 415 -3.36 9.76 7.90
N SER A 416 -4.65 9.97 8.13
CA SER A 416 -5.10 10.67 9.33
C SER A 416 -4.84 9.81 10.58
N PRO A 417 -4.30 10.39 11.68
CA PRO A 417 -3.85 9.62 12.84
C PRO A 417 -4.98 9.20 13.81
N TYR A 418 -6.26 9.35 13.45
CA TYR A 418 -7.36 9.05 14.38
C TYR A 418 -7.52 7.54 14.66
N ASP A 419 -7.41 7.16 15.93
CA ASP A 419 -7.82 5.86 16.47
C ASP A 419 -8.66 6.02 17.77
N PRO A 420 -9.97 5.69 17.81
CA PRO A 420 -10.91 5.61 16.70
C PRO A 420 -12.10 6.60 16.79
N PRO A 421 -12.79 6.89 15.66
CA PRO A 421 -12.37 6.60 14.27
C PRO A 421 -12.48 7.84 13.36
N LEU A 422 -11.41 8.12 12.64
CA LEU A 422 -11.44 8.68 11.29
C LEU A 422 -10.05 8.46 10.70
N ALA A 423 -9.58 7.21 10.67
CA ALA A 423 -8.31 6.85 10.03
C ALA A 423 -8.47 6.97 8.51
N VAL A 424 -8.77 8.19 8.05
CA VAL A 424 -9.04 8.51 6.67
C VAL A 424 -7.71 8.76 6.01
N GLU A 425 -7.44 7.93 5.02
CA GLU A 425 -6.35 8.15 4.10
C GLU A 425 -6.83 9.20 3.09
N VAL A 426 -6.32 10.42 3.23
CA VAL A 426 -6.60 11.53 2.33
C VAL A 426 -5.60 11.44 1.19
N GLU A 427 -6.10 11.16 -0.01
CA GLU A 427 -5.31 11.13 -1.24
C GLU A 427 -5.44 12.46 -1.97
N LEU A 428 -4.31 13.16 -2.12
CA LEU A 428 -4.16 14.27 -3.05
C LEU A 428 -3.64 13.70 -4.37
N VAL A 429 -4.50 13.72 -5.39
CA VAL A 429 -4.14 13.27 -6.75
C VAL A 429 -3.26 14.27 -7.49
N ARG A 430 -3.23 15.50 -6.98
CA ARG A 430 -2.37 16.58 -7.45
C ARG A 430 -2.11 17.52 -6.27
N ALA A 431 -0.86 17.87 -6.02
CA ALA A 431 -0.48 18.83 -5.00
C ALA A 431 0.67 19.70 -5.46
N GLN A 432 0.79 20.89 -4.90
CA GLN A 432 1.93 21.78 -5.11
C GLN A 432 2.38 22.30 -3.75
N ILE A 433 3.69 22.44 -3.58
CA ILE A 433 4.28 22.93 -2.34
C ILE A 433 5.18 24.12 -2.65
N ARG A 434 4.99 25.18 -1.88
CA ARG A 434 5.89 26.33 -1.81
C ARG A 434 6.37 26.50 -0.39
N LEU A 435 7.68 26.45 -0.18
CA LEU A 435 8.33 26.61 1.12
C LEU A 435 9.21 27.86 1.09
N ARG A 436 9.10 28.71 2.10
CA ARG A 436 9.93 29.90 2.29
C ARG A 436 10.65 29.78 3.63
N PRO A 437 11.97 29.51 3.64
CA PRO A 437 12.79 29.63 4.83
C PRO A 437 12.76 31.05 5.38
N ASP A 438 12.82 31.18 6.69
CA ASP A 438 12.98 32.49 7.32
C ASP A 438 14.42 33.01 7.15
N PRO A 439 14.66 34.32 7.35
CA PRO A 439 16.00 34.91 7.20
C PRO A 439 17.04 34.39 8.20
N THR A 440 16.61 33.75 9.29
CA THR A 440 17.49 33.20 10.32
C THR A 440 17.92 31.76 10.00
N GLY A 441 17.24 31.11 9.06
CA GLY A 441 17.45 29.71 8.69
C GLY A 441 17.01 28.73 9.78
N VAL A 442 16.24 29.19 10.78
CA VAL A 442 15.82 28.38 11.94
C VAL A 442 14.33 28.03 11.88
N GLY A 443 13.58 28.69 11.02
CA GLY A 443 12.19 28.37 10.70
C GLY A 443 11.90 28.50 9.22
N ALA A 444 10.70 28.08 8.85
CA ALA A 444 10.14 28.21 7.52
C ALA A 444 8.63 28.39 7.60
N SER A 445 8.06 28.95 6.56
CA SER A 445 6.62 28.98 6.34
C SER A 445 6.35 28.50 4.94
N GLY A 446 5.23 27.83 4.72
CA GLY A 446 4.90 27.38 3.39
C GLY A 446 3.41 27.24 3.17
N VAL A 447 3.10 26.91 1.93
CA VAL A 447 1.75 26.67 1.45
C VAL A 447 1.77 25.34 0.70
N LEU A 448 0.85 24.46 1.06
CA LEU A 448 0.54 23.21 0.37
C LEU A 448 -0.84 23.36 -0.26
N ALA A 449 -0.92 23.27 -1.57
CA ALA A 449 -2.18 23.22 -2.29
C ALA A 449 -2.41 21.80 -2.83
N GLY A 450 -3.67 21.36 -2.87
CA GLY A 450 -4.02 19.98 -3.19
C GLY A 450 -5.39 19.83 -3.83
N ALA A 451 -5.50 18.91 -4.79
CA ALA A 451 -6.75 18.43 -5.35
C ALA A 451 -7.23 17.23 -4.55
N LEU A 452 -8.38 17.36 -3.90
CA LEU A 452 -9.08 16.25 -3.24
C LEU A 452 -10.15 15.66 -4.15
N PRO A 453 -9.96 14.42 -4.65
CA PRO A 453 -10.98 13.76 -5.43
C PRO A 453 -12.29 13.63 -4.66
N ILE A 454 -13.41 13.81 -5.35
CA ILE A 454 -14.74 13.61 -4.77
C ILE A 454 -14.87 12.19 -4.21
N ALA A 455 -14.33 11.19 -4.92
CA ALA A 455 -14.27 9.81 -4.48
C ALA A 455 -13.48 9.60 -3.19
N ALA A 456 -12.37 10.33 -2.98
CA ALA A 456 -11.54 10.17 -1.80
C ALA A 456 -12.26 10.67 -0.54
N VAL A 457 -12.92 11.84 -0.63
CA VAL A 457 -13.66 12.40 0.52
C VAL A 457 -14.93 11.60 0.82
N THR A 458 -15.59 11.06 -0.19
CA THR A 458 -16.80 10.26 -0.01
C THR A 458 -16.49 8.84 0.49
N GLY A 459 -15.43 8.21 0.00
CA GLY A 459 -14.92 6.94 0.54
C GLY A 459 -14.47 7.07 2.00
N ALA A 460 -13.81 8.18 2.34
CA ALA A 460 -13.45 8.53 3.71
C ALA A 460 -14.65 8.63 4.65
N TYR A 461 -15.71 9.31 4.20
CA TYR A 461 -16.96 9.44 4.93
C TYR A 461 -17.63 8.09 5.16
N GLU A 462 -17.73 7.24 4.15
CA GLU A 462 -18.35 5.93 4.30
C GLU A 462 -17.57 5.02 5.24
N ALA A 463 -16.24 5.01 5.14
CA ALA A 463 -15.40 4.26 6.07
C ALA A 463 -15.61 4.71 7.53
N TRP A 464 -15.79 6.02 7.74
CA TRP A 464 -16.15 6.56 9.05
C TRP A 464 -17.54 6.10 9.50
N CYS A 465 -18.55 6.26 8.66
CA CYS A 465 -19.93 5.86 8.94
C CYS A 465 -20.03 4.37 9.32
N ASP A 466 -19.40 3.50 8.54
CA ASP A 466 -19.37 2.06 8.78
C ASP A 466 -18.68 1.72 10.12
N SER A 467 -17.71 2.53 10.55
CA SER A 467 -16.97 2.32 11.81
C SER A 467 -17.73 2.79 13.05
N THR A 468 -18.63 3.78 12.92
CA THR A 468 -19.36 4.39 14.06
C THR A 468 -20.82 4.00 14.14
N ASP A 469 -21.41 3.47 13.07
CA ASP A 469 -22.86 3.27 12.92
C ASP A 469 -23.64 4.60 13.06
N GLN A 470 -22.99 5.75 12.74
CA GLN A 470 -23.51 7.11 12.93
C GLN A 470 -23.58 7.92 11.61
N CYS A 471 -24.36 7.45 10.64
CA CYS A 471 -24.50 8.13 9.34
C CYS A 471 -25.31 9.45 9.37
N ASP A 472 -25.97 9.78 10.49
CA ASP A 472 -26.88 10.93 10.61
C ASP A 472 -26.35 12.05 11.55
N GLU A 473 -25.15 11.91 12.14
CA GLU A 473 -24.58 12.84 13.12
C GLU A 473 -23.71 13.96 12.52
N TRP A 474 -23.25 14.91 13.35
CA TRP A 474 -22.78 16.26 12.97
C TRP A 474 -21.71 16.37 11.85
N PRO A 475 -20.73 15.45 11.67
CA PRO A 475 -19.85 15.45 10.50
C PRO A 475 -20.61 15.14 9.19
N ALA A 476 -21.62 14.26 9.26
CA ALA A 476 -22.46 13.84 8.15
C ALA A 476 -23.38 14.96 7.67
N ARG A 477 -23.89 15.83 8.55
CA ARG A 477 -24.67 17.01 8.13
C ARG A 477 -23.83 18.04 7.39
N VAL A 478 -22.59 18.29 7.84
CA VAL A 478 -21.70 19.24 7.16
C VAL A 478 -21.31 18.74 5.78
N LEU A 479 -21.02 17.44 5.62
CA LEU A 479 -20.73 16.88 4.31
C LEU A 479 -22.02 16.80 3.47
N SER A 480 -23.06 16.09 3.93
CA SER A 480 -24.29 15.91 3.16
C SER A 480 -25.01 17.22 2.79
N GLU A 481 -25.13 18.22 3.67
CA GLU A 481 -25.73 19.53 3.35
C GLU A 481 -24.71 20.50 2.71
N GLY A 482 -23.43 20.42 3.11
CA GLY A 482 -22.36 21.30 2.63
C GLY A 482 -21.92 21.03 1.20
N TRP A 483 -22.11 19.81 0.66
CA TRP A 483 -21.90 19.53 -0.77
C TRP A 483 -22.71 20.45 -1.68
N SER A 484 -23.90 20.89 -1.24
CA SER A 484 -24.70 21.85 -2.01
C SER A 484 -24.10 23.27 -2.03
N TRP A 485 -23.30 23.62 -1.02
CA TRP A 485 -22.68 24.95 -0.86
C TRP A 485 -21.24 24.99 -1.36
N ILE A 486 -20.57 23.84 -1.43
CA ILE A 486 -19.16 23.67 -1.79
C ILE A 486 -19.11 22.73 -3.00
N GLN A 487 -19.16 23.33 -4.20
CA GLN A 487 -19.09 22.59 -5.46
C GLN A 487 -17.63 22.28 -5.80
N PRO A 488 -17.33 21.13 -6.45
CA PRO A 488 -15.99 20.88 -6.96
C PRO A 488 -15.64 21.96 -8.00
N ASP A 489 -14.36 22.28 -8.05
CA ASP A 489 -13.82 23.40 -8.83
C ASP A 489 -12.60 23.02 -9.66
N LEU A 490 -12.11 21.78 -9.54
CA LEU A 490 -11.02 21.25 -10.34
C LEU A 490 -11.53 20.14 -11.26
N ASP A 491 -11.40 20.36 -12.57
CA ASP A 491 -11.72 19.39 -13.62
C ASP A 491 -10.51 18.47 -13.87
N LEU A 492 -10.56 17.24 -13.36
CA LEU A 492 -9.40 16.35 -13.38
C LEU A 492 -9.34 15.45 -14.61
N ASP A 493 -10.46 15.14 -15.23
CA ASP A 493 -10.53 14.25 -16.40
C ASP A 493 -10.80 15.00 -17.72
N GLY A 494 -11.04 16.31 -17.65
CA GLY A 494 -11.22 17.22 -18.76
C GLY A 494 -12.59 17.13 -19.41
N ASP A 495 -13.59 16.55 -18.74
CA ASP A 495 -14.98 16.52 -19.20
C ASP A 495 -15.88 17.59 -18.59
N GLY A 496 -15.32 18.42 -17.72
CA GLY A 496 -15.91 19.67 -17.23
C GLY A 496 -16.55 19.52 -15.86
N LEU A 497 -16.49 20.60 -15.07
CA LEU A 497 -16.83 20.56 -13.65
C LEU A 497 -18.18 19.94 -13.32
N GLU A 498 -18.12 18.92 -12.47
CA GLU A 498 -19.27 18.21 -11.94
C GLU A 498 -20.01 19.04 -10.89
N ARG A 499 -21.29 18.72 -10.67
CA ARG A 499 -22.12 19.45 -9.73
C ARG A 499 -22.97 18.53 -8.86
N ILE A 500 -23.10 18.87 -7.59
CA ILE A 500 -23.98 18.17 -6.65
C ILE A 500 -25.06 19.14 -6.18
N GLU A 501 -26.32 18.88 -6.55
CA GLU A 501 -27.45 19.70 -6.10
C GLU A 501 -28.46 18.90 -5.27
N TYR A 502 -29.06 19.60 -4.30
CA TYR A 502 -30.27 19.13 -3.63
C TYR A 502 -31.50 19.76 -4.28
N ASP A 503 -32.43 18.92 -4.73
CA ASP A 503 -33.73 19.39 -5.20
C ASP A 503 -34.72 19.42 -4.04
N PHE A 504 -35.11 20.64 -3.65
CA PHE A 504 -36.07 20.87 -2.58
C PHE A 504 -37.49 20.41 -2.92
N ALA A 505 -37.83 20.18 -4.20
CA ALA A 505 -39.17 19.79 -4.61
C ALA A 505 -39.49 18.32 -4.28
N ASP A 506 -38.52 17.43 -4.41
CA ASP A 506 -38.68 15.99 -4.11
C ASP A 506 -37.80 15.51 -2.94
N GLY A 507 -36.90 16.38 -2.45
CA GLY A 507 -35.99 16.10 -1.36
C GLY A 507 -34.93 15.07 -1.73
N ALA A 508 -34.51 15.07 -2.99
CA ALA A 508 -33.51 14.15 -3.52
C ALA A 508 -32.24 14.90 -3.95
N TRP A 509 -31.11 14.22 -3.84
CA TRP A 509 -29.84 14.68 -4.38
C TRP A 509 -29.70 14.26 -5.84
N ARG A 510 -29.13 15.14 -6.65
CA ARG A 510 -28.79 14.91 -8.05
C ARG A 510 -27.32 15.22 -8.26
N CYS A 511 -26.63 14.29 -8.89
CA CYS A 511 -25.27 14.49 -9.36
C CYS A 511 -25.34 14.88 -10.84
N TYR A 512 -24.45 15.75 -11.27
CA TYR A 512 -24.39 16.24 -12.64
C TYR A 512 -22.96 16.11 -13.14
N ASP A 513 -22.85 15.52 -14.31
CA ASP A 513 -21.62 15.31 -15.06
C ASP A 513 -21.61 16.29 -16.26
N GLY A 514 -20.50 17.00 -16.43
CA GLY A 514 -20.31 18.08 -17.40
C GLY A 514 -19.99 17.59 -18.82
N PRO A 515 -20.08 18.47 -19.84
CA PRO A 515 -19.44 18.23 -21.13
C PRO A 515 -18.14 19.06 -21.27
N ARG A 516 -17.12 18.46 -21.92
CA ARG A 516 -15.73 18.92 -22.17
C ARG A 516 -15.47 20.41 -22.54
N SER A 517 -16.48 21.26 -22.69
CA SER A 517 -16.35 22.63 -23.18
C SER A 517 -17.26 23.63 -22.46
N CYS A 518 -17.47 23.48 -21.14
CA CYS A 518 -18.30 24.39 -20.37
C CYS A 518 -17.47 25.37 -19.52
N GLU A 519 -17.08 26.51 -20.12
CA GLU A 519 -16.53 27.68 -19.41
C GLU A 519 -17.53 28.31 -18.39
N SER A 520 -18.76 27.79 -18.32
CA SER A 520 -19.70 28.04 -17.22
C SER A 520 -20.78 26.94 -17.23
N CYS A 521 -20.82 26.13 -16.18
CA CYS A 521 -21.74 25.00 -16.02
C CYS A 521 -23.21 25.46 -15.91
N ALA A 522 -23.82 25.81 -17.04
CA ALA A 522 -25.24 26.16 -17.09
C ALA A 522 -26.11 24.91 -16.83
N PRO A 523 -27.18 24.99 -16.02
CA PRO A 523 -28.02 23.84 -15.62
C PRO A 523 -28.58 22.95 -16.75
N GLY A 524 -28.55 23.39 -18.01
CA GLY A 524 -29.11 22.68 -19.15
C GLY A 524 -28.10 21.89 -20.00
N SER A 525 -26.80 21.93 -19.69
CA SER A 525 -25.75 21.22 -20.45
C SER A 525 -25.22 19.96 -19.78
N MET A 526 -25.64 19.66 -18.54
CA MET A 526 -25.11 18.55 -17.75
C MET A 526 -25.99 17.30 -17.82
N THR A 527 -25.36 16.13 -17.72
CA THR A 527 -26.05 14.84 -17.63
C THR A 527 -26.42 14.57 -16.18
N THR A 528 -27.71 14.36 -15.88
CA THR A 528 -28.15 14.01 -14.52
C THR A 528 -27.90 12.54 -14.23
N ILE A 529 -27.21 12.27 -13.12
CA ILE A 529 -26.93 10.95 -12.58
C ILE A 529 -27.60 10.82 -11.21
N LEU A 530 -28.15 9.63 -10.94
CA LEU A 530 -28.72 9.33 -9.63
C LEU A 530 -27.61 8.89 -8.66
N PRO A 531 -27.63 9.36 -7.39
CA PRO A 531 -26.71 8.86 -6.36
C PRO A 531 -26.81 7.34 -6.21
N ILE A 532 -25.70 6.67 -5.90
CA ILE A 532 -25.68 5.20 -5.72
C ILE A 532 -26.61 4.79 -4.57
N ARG A 533 -26.63 5.56 -3.48
CA ARG A 533 -27.41 5.31 -2.27
C ARG A 533 -28.56 6.32 -2.11
N GLY A 534 -29.52 6.32 -3.03
CA GLY A 534 -30.81 6.99 -2.85
C GLY A 534 -30.72 8.49 -2.52
N ARG A 535 -31.02 8.89 -1.27
CA ARG A 535 -30.98 10.29 -0.78
C ARG A 535 -29.63 10.67 -0.15
N ASP A 536 -28.58 9.88 -0.35
CA ASP A 536 -27.24 10.18 0.15
C ASP A 536 -26.41 10.88 -0.92
N SER A 537 -26.10 12.17 -0.72
CA SER A 537 -25.25 12.95 -1.61
C SER A 537 -23.80 12.48 -1.63
N ALA A 538 -23.27 11.91 -0.55
CA ALA A 538 -21.89 11.43 -0.53
C ALA A 538 -21.71 10.27 -1.54
N SER A 539 -22.76 9.50 -1.79
CA SER A 539 -22.72 8.43 -2.78
C SER A 539 -22.62 8.91 -4.25
N CYS A 540 -22.71 10.22 -4.50
CA CYS A 540 -22.41 10.80 -5.82
C CYS A 540 -20.94 10.58 -6.18
N GLY A 541 -20.00 10.91 -5.28
CA GLY A 541 -18.56 10.81 -5.56
C GLY A 541 -18.01 9.41 -5.79
N GLN A 542 -18.83 8.38 -5.61
CA GLN A 542 -18.48 7.00 -5.89
C GLN A 542 -18.81 6.57 -7.32
N ARG A 543 -19.50 7.43 -8.07
CA ARG A 543 -19.79 7.21 -9.47
C ARG A 543 -18.48 7.33 -10.26
N PRO A 544 -18.15 6.35 -11.12
CA PRO A 544 -16.97 6.43 -11.96
C PRO A 544 -17.05 7.59 -12.98
N GLU A 545 -18.23 8.17 -13.17
CA GLU A 545 -18.49 9.37 -13.98
C GLU A 545 -18.32 10.68 -13.18
N MET A 546 -17.71 10.64 -11.99
CA MET A 546 -17.38 11.81 -11.19
C MET A 546 -15.92 11.74 -10.76
N ALA A 547 -15.04 12.27 -11.59
CA ALA A 547 -13.59 12.20 -11.43
C ALA A 547 -12.96 13.52 -10.96
N ASP A 548 -13.76 14.56 -10.69
CA ASP A 548 -13.26 15.87 -10.28
C ASP A 548 -12.82 15.94 -8.82
N ALA A 549 -12.33 17.13 -8.45
CA ALA A 549 -11.82 17.42 -7.13
C ALA A 549 -12.26 18.78 -6.59
N TRP A 550 -12.21 18.89 -5.27
CA TRP A 550 -12.12 20.19 -4.61
C TRP A 550 -10.68 20.60 -4.45
N SER A 551 -10.44 21.87 -4.70
CA SER A 551 -9.21 22.51 -4.36
C SER A 551 -9.12 22.79 -2.86
N MET A 552 -7.95 22.54 -2.29
CA MET A 552 -7.61 22.93 -0.93
C MET A 552 -6.28 23.66 -0.91
N THR A 553 -6.14 24.58 0.04
CA THR A 553 -4.86 25.17 0.38
C THR A 553 -4.68 25.19 1.90
N LEU A 554 -3.52 24.69 2.33
CA LEU A 554 -3.08 24.63 3.71
C LEU A 554 -1.81 25.45 3.86
N GLY A 555 -1.84 26.47 4.70
CA GLY A 555 -0.66 27.19 5.14
C GLY A 555 -0.02 26.48 6.32
N PHE A 556 1.31 26.53 6.41
CA PHE A 556 2.03 25.95 7.54
C PHE A 556 3.21 26.79 8.01
N HIS A 557 3.52 26.65 9.30
CA HIS A 557 4.79 27.07 9.89
C HIS A 557 5.60 25.82 10.21
N ALA A 558 6.91 25.95 10.11
CA ALA A 558 7.84 24.89 10.42
C ALA A 558 9.08 25.46 11.10
N VAL A 559 9.69 24.62 11.93
CA VAL A 559 10.87 24.94 12.71
C VAL A 559 11.97 23.94 12.39
N LYS A 560 13.23 24.38 12.45
CA LYS A 560 14.36 23.54 12.10
C LYS A 560 14.50 22.40 13.10
N ALA A 561 14.55 21.17 12.58
CA ALA A 561 14.60 19.94 13.36
C ALA A 561 15.75 19.03 12.88
N SER A 562 15.90 17.87 13.52
CA SER A 562 16.85 16.84 13.11
C SER A 562 16.21 15.46 13.11
N ILE A 563 16.67 14.59 12.20
CA ILE A 563 16.30 13.17 12.18
C ILE A 563 17.47 12.40 12.79
N VAL A 564 17.22 11.73 13.91
CA VAL A 564 18.26 11.03 14.68
C VAL A 564 18.26 9.52 14.50
N GLY A 565 17.26 8.98 13.81
CA GLY A 565 17.16 7.56 13.52
C GLY A 565 15.88 7.17 12.79
N GLU A 566 15.72 5.86 12.60
CA GLU A 566 14.62 5.25 11.87
C GLU A 566 13.88 4.25 12.75
N ARG A 567 12.55 4.24 12.72
CA ARG A 567 11.71 3.31 13.50
C ARG A 567 10.80 2.51 12.59
N ARG A 568 10.94 1.18 12.64
CA ARG A 568 10.04 0.25 11.92
C ARG A 568 8.67 0.28 12.57
N ASN A 569 7.62 0.47 11.76
CA ASN A 569 6.25 0.40 12.21
C ASN A 569 5.99 -1.01 12.81
N PRO A 570 5.60 -1.14 14.10
CA PRO A 570 5.41 -2.44 14.74
C PRO A 570 4.08 -3.12 14.42
N PHE A 571 3.32 -2.66 13.41
CA PHE A 571 1.98 -3.14 13.10
C PHE A 571 1.86 -3.66 11.68
#